data_AF-A0A2G9QA78-F1
#
_entry.id   AF-A0A2G9QA78-F1
#
_cell.length_a   1.000
_cell.length_b   1.000
_cell.length_c   1.000
_cell.angle_alpha   90.00
_cell.angle_beta   90.00
_cell.angle_gamma   90.00
#
_symmetry.space_group_name_H-M   'P 1'
#
loop_
_entity.id
_entity.type
_entity.pdbx_description
1 polymer ?
#
loop_
_entity_poly.entity_id
_entity_poly.type
_entity_poly.pdbx_seq_one_letter_code
_entity_poly.pdbx_strand_id
1 'polypeptide(L)' 'MGASFLQLQNIKDACCSFLKERLHPKNCLGVRQFAETMMCAVLYDAANRFIHEHFVEVSMSEEFLALPFD' A
#
# COMPACT_ATOMS: atom_id res chain seq x y z
N MET A 1 -7.83 -27.97 4.34
CA MET A 1 -7.98 -26.51 4.11
C MET A 1 -6.80 -25.68 4.66
N GLY A 2 -5.59 -26.23 4.81
CA GLY A 2 -4.42 -25.48 5.35
C GLY A 2 -3.45 -24.94 4.29
N ALA A 3 -3.26 -25.67 3.18
CA ALA A 3 -2.25 -25.31 2.16
C ALA A 3 -2.56 -24.01 1.41
N SER A 4 -3.83 -23.76 1.06
CA SER A 4 -4.24 -22.53 0.36
C SER A 4 -4.10 -21.29 1.24
N PHE A 5 -4.38 -21.41 2.54
CA PHE A 5 -4.25 -20.32 3.50
C PHE A 5 -2.77 -19.96 3.73
N LEU A 6 -1.90 -20.97 3.86
CA LEU A 6 -0.46 -20.80 4.02
C LEU A 6 0.21 -20.24 2.74
N GLN A 7 -0.26 -20.62 1.55
CA GLN A 7 0.21 -20.04 0.29
C GLN A 7 -0.22 -18.57 0.15
N LEU A 8 -1.47 -18.24 0.50
CA LEU A 8 -1.97 -16.86 0.51
C LEU A 8 -1.18 -15.96 1.45
N GLN A 9 -0.73 -16.49 2.60
CA GLN A 9 0.06 -15.74 3.57
C GLN A 9 1.48 -15.45 3.06
N ASN A 10 2.16 -16.44 2.47
CA ASN A 10 3.46 -16.24 1.83
C ASN A 10 3.38 -15.27 0.63
N ILE A 11 2.30 -15.34 -0.17
CA ILE A 11 2.08 -14.41 -1.28
C ILE A 11 1.83 -12.99 -0.75
N LYS A 12 1.06 -12.85 0.33
CA LYS A 12 0.87 -11.56 1.02
C LYS A 12 2.20 -10.94 1.42
N ASP A 13 3.07 -11.70 2.09
CA ASP A 13 4.35 -11.20 2.59
C ASP A 13 5.29 -10.82 1.44
N ALA A 14 5.33 -11.61 0.37
CA ALA A 14 6.08 -11.31 -0.83
C ALA A 14 5.55 -10.04 -1.54
N CYS A 15 4.23 -9.91 -1.70
CA CYS A 15 3.60 -8.71 -2.25
C CYS A 15 3.86 -7.48 -1.37
N CYS A 16 3.75 -7.60 -0.04
CA CYS A 16 4.03 -6.51 0.88
C CYS A 16 5.49 -6.04 0.74
N SER A 17 6.44 -6.97 0.66
CA SER A 17 7.86 -6.65 0.49
C SER A 17 8.13 -5.97 -0.86
N PHE A 18 7.57 -6.51 -1.94
CA PHE A 18 7.72 -5.95 -3.29
C PHE A 18 7.13 -4.53 -3.39
N LEU A 19 5.94 -4.32 -2.83
CA LEU A 19 5.29 -3.00 -2.85
C LEU A 19 6.05 -1.99 -1.99
N LYS A 20 6.62 -2.42 -0.85
CA LYS A 20 7.43 -1.55 0.00
C LYS A 20 8.67 -1.02 -0.71
N GLU A 21 9.33 -1.85 -1.52
CA GLU A 21 10.48 -1.43 -2.35
C GLU A 21 10.08 -0.55 -3.55
N ARG A 22 8.80 -0.56 -3.93
CA ARG A 22 8.27 0.14 -5.11
C ARG A 22 7.27 1.24 -4.75
N LEU A 23 7.34 1.75 -3.51
CA LEU A 23 6.57 2.91 -3.08
C LEU A 23 6.94 4.13 -3.92
N HIS A 24 5.92 4.78 -4.45
CA HIS A 24 6.04 5.95 -5.30
C HIS A 24 4.90 6.93 -4.97
N PRO A 25 5.09 8.25 -5.07
CA PRO A 25 4.03 9.22 -4.76
C PRO A 25 2.73 9.06 -5.59
N LYS A 26 2.79 8.30 -6.68
CA LYS A 26 1.66 8.03 -7.60
C LYS A 26 0.93 6.70 -7.35
N ASN A 27 1.49 5.82 -6.51
CA ASN A 27 0.90 4.52 -6.20
C ASN A 27 0.73 4.30 -4.68
N CYS A 28 1.25 5.20 -3.85
CA CYS A 28 1.32 5.03 -2.42
C CYS A 28 -0.07 4.98 -1.76
N LEU A 29 -1.11 5.58 -2.36
CA LEU A 29 -2.47 5.55 -1.83
C LEU A 29 -3.11 4.19 -2.09
N GLY A 30 -2.96 3.66 -3.32
CA GLY A 30 -3.38 2.31 -3.66
C GLY A 30 -2.63 1.25 -2.86
N VAL A 31 -1.33 1.43 -2.64
CA VAL A 31 -0.52 0.55 -1.78
C VAL A 31 -1.01 0.61 -0.32
N ARG A 32 -1.35 1.79 0.20
CA ARG A 32 -1.95 1.92 1.54
C ARG A 32 -3.28 1.17 1.63
N GLN A 33 -4.17 1.35 0.67
CA GLN A 33 -5.49 0.68 0.62
C GLN A 33 -5.35 -0.85 0.50
N PHE A 34 -4.37 -1.28 -0.30
CA PHE A 34 -4.02 -2.69 -0.43
C PHE A 34 -3.48 -3.26 0.88
N ALA A 35 -2.59 -2.53 1.56
CA ALA A 35 -2.04 -2.94 2.84
C ALA A 35 -3.12 -3.08 3.92
N GLU A 36 -4.10 -2.17 3.93
CA GLU A 36 -5.27 -2.22 4.80
C GLU A 36 -6.13 -3.47 4.51
N THR A 37 -6.45 -3.72 3.24
CA THR A 37 -7.20 -4.92 2.81
C THR A 37 -6.47 -6.22 3.17
N MET A 38 -5.14 -6.21 3.04
CA MET A 38 -4.29 -7.34 3.37
C MET A 38 -3.97 -7.44 4.87
N MET A 39 -4.45 -6.53 5.72
CA MET A 39 -4.13 -6.47 7.16
C MET A 39 -2.61 -6.47 7.42
N CYS A 40 -1.83 -5.87 6.52
CA CYS A 40 -0.38 -5.85 6.51
C CYS A 40 0.11 -4.55 7.17
N ALA A 41 0.11 -4.49 8.50
CA ALA A 41 0.42 -3.28 9.27
C ALA A 41 1.79 -2.67 8.91
N VAL A 42 2.80 -3.50 8.66
CA VAL A 42 4.15 -3.03 8.29
C VAL A 42 4.17 -2.26 6.97
N LEU A 43 3.42 -2.75 5.96
CA LEU A 43 3.30 -2.05 4.68
C LEU A 43 2.43 -0.80 4.83
N TYR A 44 1.35 -0.89 5.60
CA TYR A 44 0.45 0.23 5.85
C TYR A 44 1.19 1.40 6.49
N ASP A 45 1.97 1.16 7.54
CA ASP A 45 2.77 2.18 8.22
C ASP A 45 3.87 2.75 7.31
N ALA A 46 4.50 1.90 6.48
CA ALA A 46 5.50 2.35 5.52
C ALA A 46 4.88 3.27 4.46
N ALA A 47 3.72 2.89 3.90
CA ALA A 47 2.99 3.68 2.92
C ALA A 47 2.50 5.00 3.52
N ASN A 48 1.92 4.98 4.73
CA ASN A 48 1.50 6.20 5.43
C ASN A 48 2.68 7.13 5.70
N ARG A 49 3.80 6.62 6.22
CA ARG A 49 4.99 7.46 6.44
C ARG A 49 5.47 8.10 5.15
N PHE A 50 5.53 7.32 4.07
CA PHE A 50 5.90 7.83 2.75
C PHE A 50 4.94 8.91 2.25
N ILE A 51 3.63 8.71 2.41
CA ILE A 51 2.60 9.70 2.07
C ILE A 51 2.82 10.99 2.86
N HIS A 52 3.11 10.91 4.15
CA HIS A 52 3.35 12.09 4.99
C HIS A 52 4.64 12.83 4.58
N GLU A 53 5.72 12.10 4.30
CA GLU A 53 7.00 12.69 3.89
C GLU A 53 6.93 13.35 2.49
N HIS A 54 6.19 12.74 1.56
CA HIS A 54 6.03 13.22 0.18
C HIS A 54 4.65 13.83 -0.08
N PHE A 55 3.96 14.32 0.95
CA PHE A 55 2.55 14.71 0.86
C PHE A 55 2.26 15.70 -0.27
N VAL A 56 3.17 16.67 -0.49
CA VAL A 56 3.04 17.64 -1.58
C VAL A 56 3.00 16.95 -2.94
N GLU A 57 3.93 16.02 -3.21
CA GLU A 57 3.94 15.26 -4.46
C GLU A 57 2.73 14.34 -4.60
N VAL A 58 2.33 13.70 -3.50
CA VAL A 58 1.15 12.81 -3.46
C VAL A 58 -0.13 13.59 -3.74
N SER A 59 -0.29 14.78 -3.16
CA SER A 59 -1.47 15.64 -3.35
C SER A 59 -1.66 16.09 -4.80
N MET A 60 -0.58 16.13 -5.57
CA MET A 60 -0.56 16.48 -7.00
C MET A 60 -0.69 15.24 -7.91
N SER A 61 -0.70 14.03 -7.34
CA SER A 61 -0.83 12.79 -8.11
C SER A 61 -2.28 12.59 -8.59
N GLU A 62 -2.43 12.00 -9.77
CA GLU A 62 -3.74 11.62 -10.30
C GLU A 62 -4.48 10.65 -9.37
N GLU A 63 -3.73 9.80 -8.64
CA GLU A 63 -4.29 8.86 -7.67
C GLU A 63 -4.99 9.59 -6.52
N PHE A 64 -4.41 10.68 -6.02
CA PHE A 64 -5.02 11.53 -5.00
C PHE A 64 -6.20 12.33 -5.56
N LEU A 65 -6.05 12.91 -6.75
CA LEU A 65 -7.11 13.69 -7.41
C LEU A 65 -8.32 12.83 -7.82
N ALA A 66 -8.11 11.54 -8.03
CA ALA A 66 -9.16 10.56 -8.31
C ALA A 66 -9.83 10.01 -7.05
N LEU A 67 -9.35 10.35 -5.84
CA LEU A 67 -10.05 9.99 -4.61
C LEU A 67 -11.43 10.68 -4.60
N PRO A 68 -12.49 9.96 -4.24
CA PRO A 68 -13.80 10.59 -4.07
C PRO A 68 -13.71 11.67 -2.98
N PHE A 69 -14.32 12.83 -3.25
CA PHE A 69 -14.66 13.79 -2.20
C PHE A 69 -15.82 13.19 -1.40
N ASP A 70 -15.51 12.67 -0.21
CA ASP A 70 -16.51 12.48 0.86
C ASP A 70 -16.66 13.78 1.66
#